data_AF-A0A7S3PNT5-F1
#
_entry.id   AF-A0A7S3PNT5-F1
#
_cell.length_a   1.000
_cell.length_b   1.000
_cell.length_c   1.000
_cell.angle_alpha   90.00
_cell.angle_beta   90.00
_cell.angle_gamma   90.00
#
_symmetry.space_group_name_H-M   'P 1'
#
loop_
_entity.id
_entity.type
_entity.pdbx_description
1 polymer ?
#
loop_
_entity_poly.entity_id
_entity_poly.type
_entity_poly.pdbx_seq_one_letter_code
_entity_poly.pdbx_strand_id
1 'polypeptide(L)'
;MTLLNDFSPDFIIISAGFDAAVQDPLADIELESEDFYWATVEILKIAQIHCKGRVVSVLEGGYNLNAIASAAVQHIKALLTIDTQETSVEEAIKQLAATTISSETNSDSPPLPPLRLSICTNRKSKSGTGATVKPIILKERTVNELLRIGSQKLKFSASKTSTASGQVVTDEILKAMKNDTLVLFS
;
A
#
# COMPACT_ATOMS: atom_id res chain seq x y z
N MET A 1 22.61 -6.10 5.87
CA MET A 1 21.39 -5.33 6.26
C MET A 1 21.65 -3.84 6.53
N THR A 2 22.89 -3.36 6.72
CA THR A 2 23.18 -1.93 6.99
C THR A 2 22.93 -1.00 5.81
N LEU A 3 23.38 -1.35 4.59
CA LEU A 3 23.23 -0.48 3.40
C LEU A 3 21.78 -0.05 3.12
N LEU A 4 20.82 -0.97 3.21
CA LEU A 4 19.40 -0.68 2.96
C LEU A 4 18.80 0.21 4.06
N ASN A 5 19.26 0.06 5.30
CA ASN A 5 18.86 0.94 6.39
C ASN A 5 19.43 2.34 6.23
N ASP A 6 20.71 2.45 5.86
CA ASP A 6 21.36 3.73 5.61
C ASP A 6 20.76 4.44 4.38
N PHE A 7 20.35 3.68 3.36
CA PHE A 7 19.66 4.22 2.19
C PHE A 7 18.24 4.71 2.50
N SER A 8 17.55 4.11 3.49
CA SER A 8 16.21 4.50 3.94
C SER A 8 15.19 4.68 2.79
N PRO A 9 14.89 3.63 2.02
CA PRO A 9 14.05 3.74 0.83
C PRO A 9 12.60 4.13 1.17
N ASP A 10 12.01 5.02 0.38
CA ASP A 10 10.56 5.31 0.45
C ASP A 10 9.70 4.22 -0.24
N PHE A 11 10.31 3.39 -1.08
CA PHE A 11 9.61 2.41 -1.90
C PHE A 11 10.58 1.32 -2.37
N ILE A 12 10.09 0.07 -2.45
CA ILE A 12 10.88 -1.05 -2.98
C ILE A 12 10.17 -1.64 -4.20
N ILE A 13 10.95 -1.85 -5.26
CA ILE A 13 10.56 -2.64 -6.43
C ILE A 13 11.42 -3.91 -6.42
N ILE A 14 10.76 -5.07 -6.47
CA ILE A 14 11.42 -6.36 -6.60
C ILE A 14 11.34 -6.78 -8.07
N SER A 15 12.50 -6.88 -8.71
CA SER A 15 12.65 -7.57 -10.00
C SER A 15 12.75 -9.06 -9.70
N ALA A 16 11.62 -9.75 -9.73
CA ALA A 16 11.46 -11.12 -9.25
C ALA A 16 11.73 -12.13 -10.38
N GLY A 17 13.01 -12.41 -10.63
CA GLY A 17 13.44 -13.54 -11.44
C GLY A 17 13.48 -14.83 -10.61
N PHE A 18 12.95 -15.92 -11.16
CA PHE A 18 12.96 -17.25 -10.54
C PHE A 18 13.94 -18.20 -11.24
N ASP A 19 14.87 -17.66 -12.04
CA ASP A 19 15.93 -18.40 -12.72
C ASP A 19 17.04 -18.89 -11.79
N ALA A 20 17.10 -18.39 -10.55
CA ALA A 20 17.98 -18.92 -9.50
C ALA A 20 17.52 -20.27 -8.91
N ALA A 21 16.33 -20.74 -9.27
CA ALA A 21 15.76 -21.96 -8.71
C ALA A 21 16.54 -23.21 -9.14
N VAL A 22 16.60 -24.23 -8.27
CA VAL A 22 17.40 -25.45 -8.49
C VAL A 22 17.05 -26.25 -9.74
N GLN A 23 15.82 -26.13 -10.26
CA GLN A 23 15.44 -26.80 -11.51
C GLN A 23 15.59 -25.89 -12.75
N ASP A 24 16.04 -24.65 -12.59
CA ASP A 24 16.24 -23.73 -13.71
C ASP A 24 17.57 -24.03 -14.43
N PRO A 25 17.56 -24.15 -15.78
CA PRO A 25 18.74 -24.56 -16.52
C PRO A 25 19.81 -23.48 -16.71
N LEU A 26 19.55 -22.21 -16.33
CA LEU A 26 20.45 -21.09 -16.71
C LEU A 26 21.39 -20.60 -15.61
N ALA A 27 20.94 -20.55 -14.35
CA ALA A 27 21.69 -19.80 -13.32
C ALA A 27 22.58 -20.66 -12.40
N ASP A 28 22.28 -21.96 -12.22
CA ASP A 28 23.05 -22.90 -11.37
C ASP A 28 23.26 -22.39 -9.92
N ILE A 29 22.28 -21.63 -9.39
CA ILE A 29 22.31 -21.05 -8.03
C ILE A 29 21.69 -22.01 -7.00
N GLU A 30 20.89 -22.98 -7.47
CA GLU A 30 20.31 -24.05 -6.65
C GLU A 30 19.39 -23.60 -5.50
N LEU A 31 18.66 -22.49 -5.66
CA LEU A 31 17.68 -22.07 -4.64
C LEU A 31 16.46 -22.99 -4.62
N GLU A 32 16.04 -23.38 -3.42
CA GLU A 32 14.76 -24.04 -3.19
C GLU A 32 13.62 -23.01 -3.19
N SER A 33 12.38 -23.47 -3.35
CA SER A 33 11.24 -22.55 -3.42
C SER A 33 11.05 -21.74 -2.13
N GLU A 34 11.40 -22.34 -1.00
CA GLU A 34 11.35 -21.79 0.36
C GLU A 34 12.36 -20.63 0.55
N ASP A 35 13.47 -20.64 -0.19
CA ASP A 35 14.44 -19.54 -0.15
C ASP A 35 13.86 -18.26 -0.73
N PHE A 36 13.01 -18.37 -1.76
CA PHE A 36 12.28 -17.22 -2.29
C PHE A 36 11.26 -16.67 -1.29
N TYR A 37 10.61 -17.52 -0.49
CA TYR A 37 9.77 -17.06 0.63
C TYR A 37 10.61 -16.25 1.62
N TRP A 38 11.72 -16.83 2.10
CA TRP A 38 12.60 -16.20 3.08
C TRP A 38 13.14 -14.85 2.58
N ALA A 39 13.69 -14.80 1.37
CA ALA A 39 14.25 -13.58 0.80
C ALA A 39 13.19 -12.48 0.68
N THR A 40 11.98 -12.85 0.30
CA THR A 40 10.86 -11.91 0.19
C THR A 40 10.45 -11.36 1.55
N VAL A 41 10.40 -12.21 2.59
CA VAL A 41 10.13 -11.78 3.97
C VAL A 41 11.19 -10.77 4.45
N GLU A 42 12.47 -11.03 4.19
CA GLU A 42 13.55 -10.10 4.59
C GLU A 42 13.44 -8.74 3.90
N ILE A 43 13.12 -8.72 2.60
CA ILE A 43 12.86 -7.47 1.86
C ILE A 43 11.67 -6.72 2.46
N LEU A 44 10.59 -7.43 2.76
CA LEU A 44 9.40 -6.81 3.28
C LEU A 44 9.57 -6.27 4.71
N LYS A 45 10.44 -6.87 5.54
CA LYS A 45 10.82 -6.30 6.85
C LYS A 45 11.45 -4.91 6.66
N ILE A 46 12.35 -4.75 5.70
CA ILE A 46 12.92 -3.44 5.35
C ILE A 46 11.84 -2.50 4.82
N ALA A 47 10.93 -2.99 3.97
CA ALA A 47 9.81 -2.20 3.49
C ALA A 47 8.88 -1.72 4.60
N GLN A 48 8.72 -2.51 5.67
CA GLN A 48 7.92 -2.12 6.81
C GLN A 48 8.57 -0.98 7.59
N ILE A 49 9.90 -1.01 7.75
CA ILE A 49 10.66 0.01 8.46
C ILE A 49 10.67 1.34 7.68
N HIS A 50 11.00 1.30 6.38
CA HIS A 50 11.28 2.52 5.60
C HIS A 50 10.16 2.89 4.61
N CYS A 51 9.53 1.89 4.00
CA CYS A 51 8.58 2.11 2.90
C CYS A 51 7.11 2.15 3.35
N LYS A 52 6.80 2.08 4.65
CA LYS A 52 5.44 1.85 5.18
C LYS A 52 4.74 0.66 4.49
N GLY A 53 5.48 -0.43 4.28
CA GLY A 53 5.02 -1.65 3.61
C GLY A 53 4.83 -1.52 2.09
N ARG A 54 5.20 -0.40 1.46
CA ARG A 54 5.02 -0.22 0.01
C ARG A 54 6.07 -1.01 -0.77
N VAL A 55 5.63 -2.11 -1.37
CA VAL A 55 6.42 -2.94 -2.27
C VAL A 55 5.63 -3.24 -3.54
N VAL A 56 6.32 -3.25 -4.67
CA VAL A 56 5.81 -3.83 -5.91
C VAL A 56 6.77 -4.91 -6.36
N SER A 57 6.24 -6.07 -6.72
CA SER A 57 7.01 -7.15 -7.34
C SER A 57 6.64 -7.28 -8.81
N VAL A 58 7.64 -7.45 -9.66
CA VAL A 58 7.51 -7.62 -11.11
C VAL A 58 8.17 -8.93 -11.46
N LEU A 59 7.41 -9.88 -12.02
CA LEU A 59 7.94 -11.15 -12.52
C LEU A 59 8.85 -10.88 -13.73
N GLU A 60 10.02 -11.50 -13.73
CA GLU A 60 11.04 -11.36 -14.78
C GLU A 60 11.43 -12.73 -15.33
N GLY A 61 12.68 -13.15 -15.08
CA GLY A 61 13.26 -14.40 -15.54
C GLY A 61 12.73 -15.65 -14.84
N GLY A 62 13.15 -16.80 -15.36
CA GLY A 62 12.66 -18.12 -14.99
C GLY A 62 12.30 -18.89 -16.25
N TYR A 63 12.93 -20.05 -16.41
CA TYR A 63 12.92 -20.83 -17.64
C TYR A 63 12.48 -22.27 -17.41
N ASN A 64 12.35 -22.68 -16.14
CA ASN A 64 11.63 -23.90 -15.76
C ASN A 64 10.25 -23.57 -15.17
N LEU A 65 9.18 -23.97 -15.88
CA LEU A 65 7.80 -23.66 -15.48
C LEU A 65 7.42 -24.19 -14.09
N ASN A 66 7.89 -25.37 -13.69
CA ASN A 66 7.59 -25.94 -12.38
C ASN A 66 8.32 -25.18 -11.28
N ALA A 67 9.58 -24.80 -11.54
CA ALA A 67 10.38 -24.01 -10.62
C ALA A 67 9.76 -22.62 -10.42
N ILE A 68 9.38 -21.94 -11.51
CA ILE A 68 8.67 -20.66 -11.49
C ILE A 68 7.39 -20.78 -10.67
N ALA A 69 6.56 -21.80 -10.93
CA ALA A 69 5.30 -21.97 -10.21
C ALA A 69 5.52 -22.15 -8.71
N SER A 70 6.47 -22.99 -8.30
CA SER A 70 6.78 -23.21 -6.88
C SER A 70 7.33 -21.95 -6.21
N ALA A 71 8.33 -21.32 -6.83
CA ALA A 71 8.97 -20.11 -6.31
C ALA A 71 7.99 -18.93 -6.26
N ALA A 72 7.15 -18.75 -7.28
CA ALA A 72 6.13 -17.70 -7.31
C ALA A 72 5.08 -17.90 -6.22
N VAL A 73 4.63 -19.14 -5.97
CA VAL A 73 3.71 -19.43 -4.87
C VAL A 73 4.32 -19.04 -3.53
N GLN A 74 5.60 -19.38 -3.30
CA GLN A 74 6.31 -19.03 -2.07
C GLN A 74 6.53 -17.52 -1.93
N HIS A 75 6.92 -16.84 -3.01
CA HIS A 75 7.04 -15.38 -3.06
C HIS A 75 5.70 -14.68 -2.74
N ILE A 76 4.59 -15.12 -3.35
CA ILE A 76 3.26 -14.55 -3.10
C ILE A 76 2.79 -14.84 -1.67
N LYS A 77 3.04 -16.03 -1.13
CA LYS A 77 2.74 -16.34 0.28
C LYS A 77 3.43 -15.36 1.23
N ALA A 78 4.69 -15.01 0.97
CA ALA A 78 5.43 -14.01 1.74
C ALA A 78 4.79 -12.61 1.62
N LEU A 79 4.42 -12.19 0.40
CA LEU A 79 3.74 -10.90 0.18
C LEU A 79 2.40 -10.81 0.93
N LEU A 80 1.67 -11.91 1.04
CA LEU A 80 0.39 -11.96 1.75
C LEU A 80 0.52 -12.01 3.28
N THR A 81 1.69 -12.33 3.83
CA THR A 81 1.84 -12.54 5.28
C THR A 81 1.94 -11.23 6.09
N ILE A 82 2.03 -10.07 5.45
CA ILE A 82 2.33 -8.79 6.13
C ILE A 82 1.09 -7.92 6.39
N ASP A 83 -0.11 -8.39 6.07
CA ASP A 83 -1.36 -7.71 6.44
C ASP A 83 -1.81 -7.97 7.89
N THR A 84 -0.98 -8.63 8.70
CA THR A 84 -1.33 -9.04 10.07
C THR A 84 -0.20 -8.77 11.06
N GLN A 85 0.02 -7.48 11.33
CA GLN A 85 0.47 -7.03 12.63
C GLN A 85 -0.26 -5.71 12.93
N GLU A 86 -1.46 -5.78 13.52
CA GLU A 86 -1.69 -4.91 14.67
C GLU A 86 -0.57 -5.29 15.63
N THR A 87 0.46 -4.46 15.74
CA THR A 87 1.40 -4.54 16.86
C THR A 87 0.53 -4.64 18.11
N SER A 88 0.49 -5.85 18.71
CA SER A 88 -0.22 -6.05 19.96
C SER A 88 0.37 -5.03 20.92
N VAL A 89 -0.48 -4.14 21.41
CA VAL A 89 -0.12 -3.01 22.25
C VAL A 89 0.75 -3.48 23.44
N GLU A 90 0.63 -4.74 23.84
CA GLU A 90 1.45 -5.42 24.84
C GLU A 90 2.96 -5.47 24.53
N GLU A 91 3.40 -5.74 23.30
CA GLU A 91 4.84 -5.83 22.97
C GLU A 91 5.49 -4.45 22.93
N ALA A 92 4.76 -3.46 22.41
CA ALA A 92 5.17 -2.05 22.46
C ALA A 92 5.23 -1.54 23.91
N ILE A 93 4.26 -1.90 24.76
CA ILE A 93 4.28 -1.56 26.20
C ILE A 93 5.47 -2.22 26.92
N LYS A 94 5.85 -3.44 26.57
CA LYS A 94 6.99 -4.14 27.16
C LYS A 94 8.32 -3.47 26.84
N GLN A 95 8.47 -2.94 25.62
CA GLN A 95 9.64 -2.17 25.20
C GLN A 95 9.67 -0.75 25.79
N LEU A 96 8.50 -0.13 25.95
CA LEU A 96 8.35 1.20 26.57
C LEU A 96 8.64 1.17 28.08
N ALA A 97 8.20 0.12 28.77
CA ALA A 97 8.45 -0.07 30.21
C ALA A 97 9.94 -0.24 30.55
N ALA A 98 10.75 -0.74 29.61
CA ALA A 98 12.19 -0.89 29.79
C ALA A 98 12.99 0.42 29.63
N THR A 99 12.35 1.49 29.12
CA THR A 99 13.06 2.69 28.64
C THR A 99 12.64 3.98 29.37
N THR A 100 11.75 3.91 30.36
CA THR A 100 11.30 5.09 31.12
C THR A 100 12.36 5.62 32.10
N ILE A 101 13.38 6.33 31.59
CA ILE A 101 13.99 7.49 32.25
C ILE A 101 14.36 8.51 31.17
N SER A 102 13.37 9.32 30.74
CA SER A 102 13.45 10.78 30.58
C SER A 102 12.23 11.26 29.78
N SER A 103 11.57 12.25 30.36
CA SER A 103 10.39 12.94 29.86
C SER A 103 10.63 13.68 28.55
N GLU A 104 9.68 13.60 27.60
CA GLU A 104 9.14 14.77 26.88
C GLU A 104 7.95 14.37 25.99
N THR A 105 6.91 15.19 26.00
CA THR A 105 5.67 15.03 25.23
C THR A 105 5.85 15.57 23.81
N ASN A 106 5.80 14.73 22.78
CA ASN A 106 5.47 15.13 21.42
C ASN A 106 4.71 14.01 20.71
N SER A 107 3.51 14.31 20.21
CA SER A 107 2.65 13.37 19.49
C SER A 107 3.21 13.14 18.07
N ASP A 108 4.12 12.19 17.95
CA ASP A 108 4.81 11.87 16.69
C ASP A 108 4.22 10.61 16.05
N SER A 109 2.89 10.57 15.89
CA SER A 109 2.24 9.52 15.12
C SER A 109 2.60 9.68 13.64
N PRO A 110 3.07 8.61 12.97
CA PRO A 110 3.50 8.71 11.58
C PRO A 110 2.36 9.24 10.71
N PRO A 111 2.64 10.17 9.78
CA PRO A 111 1.59 10.78 8.98
C PRO A 111 0.85 9.69 8.20
N LEU A 112 -0.48 9.68 8.38
CA LEU A 112 -1.39 8.73 7.75
C LEU A 112 -1.10 8.67 6.25
N PRO A 113 -1.07 7.47 5.65
CA PRO A 113 -0.83 7.35 4.22
C PRO A 113 -1.90 8.14 3.44
N PRO A 114 -1.52 8.75 2.29
CA PRO A 114 -2.46 9.47 1.44
C PRO A 114 -3.67 8.61 1.09
N LEU A 115 -4.86 9.19 1.17
CA LEU A 115 -6.10 8.47 0.91
C LEU A 115 -6.36 8.41 -0.60
N ARG A 116 -6.42 7.21 -1.16
CA ARG A 116 -6.76 6.97 -2.57
C ARG A 116 -8.27 6.77 -2.69
N LEU A 117 -8.91 7.55 -3.55
CA LEU A 117 -10.35 7.50 -3.76
C LEU A 117 -10.68 7.45 -5.24
N SER A 118 -11.79 6.80 -5.56
CA SER A 118 -12.42 6.90 -6.87
C SER A 118 -13.57 7.90 -6.77
N ILE A 119 -13.54 8.96 -7.56
CA ILE A 119 -14.63 9.94 -7.62
C ILE A 119 -15.48 9.73 -8.86
N CYS A 120 -16.79 9.84 -8.72
CA CYS A 120 -17.70 9.83 -9.86
C CYS A 120 -18.83 10.83 -9.70
N THR A 121 -19.44 11.22 -10.82
CA THR A 121 -20.59 12.12 -10.83
C THR A 121 -21.88 11.35 -11.10
N ASN A 122 -22.97 11.78 -10.48
CA ASN A 122 -24.29 11.19 -10.69
C ASN A 122 -25.02 11.76 -11.93
N ARG A 123 -24.31 12.50 -12.80
CA ARG A 123 -24.93 13.05 -14.02
C ARG A 123 -24.90 12.03 -15.15
N LYS A 124 -26.07 11.77 -15.73
CA LYS A 124 -26.16 11.19 -17.08
C LYS A 124 -25.43 12.13 -18.05
N SER A 125 -24.42 11.64 -18.74
CA SER A 125 -23.82 12.37 -19.87
C SER A 125 -24.92 12.68 -20.89
N LYS A 126 -24.88 13.87 -21.51
CA LYS A 126 -25.73 14.21 -22.67
C LYS A 126 -25.55 13.24 -23.85
N SER A 127 -24.54 12.37 -23.82
CA SER A 127 -24.23 11.34 -24.82
C SER A 127 -24.65 9.91 -24.45
N GLY A 128 -25.41 9.67 -23.37
CA GLY A 128 -25.91 8.33 -23.03
C GLY A 128 -24.87 7.33 -22.54
N THR A 129 -23.63 7.75 -22.27
CA THR A 129 -22.56 6.90 -21.72
C THR A 129 -22.31 7.21 -20.23
N GLY A 130 -22.05 6.15 -19.46
CA GLY A 130 -22.20 6.06 -17.99
C GLY A 130 -21.33 6.98 -17.12
N ALA A 131 -21.50 6.81 -15.80
CA ALA A 131 -20.81 7.58 -14.77
C ALA A 131 -19.28 7.57 -14.99
N THR A 132 -18.67 8.74 -15.06
CA THR A 132 -17.21 8.86 -15.20
C THR A 132 -16.56 8.67 -13.84
N VAL A 133 -15.74 7.62 -13.69
CA VAL A 133 -14.94 7.37 -12.48
C VAL A 133 -13.51 7.87 -12.71
N LYS A 134 -12.98 8.67 -11.79
CA LYS A 134 -11.59 9.17 -11.83
C LYS A 134 -10.86 8.90 -10.51
N PRO A 135 -9.64 8.38 -10.53
CA PRO A 135 -8.84 8.20 -9.32
C PRO A 135 -8.27 9.55 -8.83
N ILE A 136 -8.30 9.75 -7.52
CA ILE A 136 -7.68 10.88 -6.81
C ILE A 136 -6.88 10.39 -5.61
N ILE A 137 -5.90 11.20 -5.19
CA ILE A 137 -5.08 10.95 -4.02
C ILE A 137 -5.16 12.19 -3.15
N LEU A 138 -5.67 12.05 -1.92
CA LEU A 138 -5.70 13.10 -0.93
C LEU A 138 -4.44 13.01 -0.06
N LYS A 139 -3.59 14.03 -0.15
CA LYS A 139 -2.43 14.17 0.74
C LYS A 139 -2.88 14.49 2.17
N GLU A 140 -3.86 15.37 2.29
CA GLU A 140 -4.54 15.70 3.54
C GLU A 140 -5.95 15.15 3.48
N ARG A 141 -6.37 14.40 4.51
CA ARG A 141 -7.71 13.80 4.58
C ARG A 141 -8.76 14.85 4.99
N THR A 142 -8.93 15.89 4.17
CA THR A 142 -9.87 16.99 4.37
C THR A 142 -10.85 17.14 3.20
N VAL A 143 -12.07 17.58 3.49
CA VAL A 143 -13.13 17.84 2.53
C VAL A 143 -12.72 18.97 1.58
N ASN A 144 -11.99 19.98 2.08
CA ASN A 144 -11.50 21.07 1.25
C ASN A 144 -10.55 20.57 0.15
N GLU A 145 -9.59 19.71 0.50
CA GLU A 145 -8.67 19.13 -0.47
C GLU A 145 -9.41 18.22 -1.47
N LEU A 146 -10.36 17.43 -0.97
CA LEU A 146 -11.24 16.60 -1.79
C LEU A 146 -12.03 17.42 -2.82
N LEU A 147 -12.67 18.52 -2.40
CA LEU A 147 -13.43 19.39 -3.29
C LEU A 147 -12.52 20.09 -4.29
N ARG A 148 -11.33 20.54 -3.87
CA ARG A 148 -10.34 21.20 -4.73
C ARG A 148 -9.85 20.27 -5.85
N ILE A 149 -9.34 19.09 -5.49
CA ILE A 149 -8.83 18.10 -6.47
C ILE A 149 -9.99 17.56 -7.33
N GLY A 150 -11.13 17.27 -6.70
CA GLY A 150 -12.30 16.74 -7.38
C GLY A 150 -12.83 17.70 -8.44
N SER A 151 -12.96 18.99 -8.13
CA SER A 151 -13.42 20.01 -9.08
C SER A 151 -12.47 20.19 -10.26
N GLN A 152 -11.15 20.17 -10.01
CA GLN A 152 -10.12 20.21 -11.07
C GLN A 152 -10.22 19.01 -12.01
N LYS A 153 -10.39 17.80 -11.47
CA LYS A 153 -10.45 16.57 -12.28
C LYS A 153 -11.79 16.37 -12.97
N LEU A 154 -12.90 16.79 -12.38
CA LEU A 154 -14.25 16.64 -12.93
C LEU A 154 -14.69 17.82 -13.80
N LYS A 155 -13.92 18.93 -13.84
CA LYS A 155 -14.21 20.15 -14.61
C LYS A 155 -15.58 20.78 -14.27
N PHE A 156 -16.01 20.70 -13.02
CA PHE A 156 -17.24 21.32 -12.51
C PHE A 156 -17.10 21.64 -11.01
N SER A 157 -17.82 22.67 -10.54
CA SER A 157 -17.81 23.09 -9.13
C SER A 157 -18.78 22.21 -8.33
N ALA A 158 -18.27 21.20 -7.63
CA ALA A 158 -19.09 20.39 -6.73
C ALA A 158 -19.22 21.07 -5.36
N SER A 159 -20.43 21.03 -4.80
CA SER A 159 -20.72 21.63 -3.49
C SER A 159 -20.92 20.58 -2.40
N LYS A 160 -21.17 19.31 -2.79
CA LYS A 160 -21.42 18.20 -1.87
C LYS A 160 -20.74 16.93 -2.35
N THR A 161 -20.23 16.16 -1.39
CA THR A 161 -19.65 14.83 -1.61
C THR A 161 -20.35 13.83 -0.71
N SER A 162 -20.66 12.65 -1.24
CA SER A 162 -21.30 11.57 -0.48
C SER A 162 -20.65 10.22 -0.79
N THR A 163 -20.75 9.27 0.11
CA THR A 163 -20.40 7.86 -0.14
C THR A 163 -21.39 7.23 -1.13
N ALA A 164 -21.08 6.04 -1.62
CA ALA A 164 -22.03 5.22 -2.38
C ALA A 164 -23.33 4.91 -1.63
N SER A 165 -23.30 4.89 -0.29
CA SER A 165 -24.48 4.72 0.57
C SER A 165 -25.28 6.01 0.80
N GLY A 166 -24.86 7.14 0.21
CA GLY A 166 -25.54 8.44 0.32
C GLY A 166 -25.18 9.24 1.57
N GLN A 167 -24.24 8.78 2.39
CA GLN A 167 -23.76 9.52 3.55
C GLN A 167 -22.87 10.69 3.12
N VAL A 168 -23.11 11.89 3.64
CA VAL A 168 -22.24 13.05 3.37
C VAL A 168 -20.83 12.80 3.89
N VAL A 169 -19.81 13.08 3.08
CA VAL A 169 -18.41 12.89 3.46
C VAL A 169 -17.94 14.09 4.29
N THR A 170 -17.51 13.84 5.53
CA THR A 170 -16.91 14.83 6.44
C THR A 170 -15.42 14.53 6.65
N ASP A 171 -14.68 15.43 7.30
CA ASP A 171 -13.26 15.22 7.62
C ASP A 171 -13.04 14.00 8.52
N GLU A 172 -13.95 13.74 9.46
CA GLU A 172 -13.91 12.56 10.33
C GLU A 172 -14.07 11.28 9.51
N ILE A 173 -15.02 11.29 8.56
CA ILE A 173 -15.26 10.16 7.67
C ILE A 173 -14.04 9.94 6.77
N LEU A 174 -13.46 11.01 6.21
CA LEU A 174 -12.23 10.91 5.40
C LEU A 174 -11.06 10.34 6.19
N LYS A 175 -10.90 10.72 7.46
CA LYS A 175 -9.87 10.17 8.34
C LYS A 175 -10.05 8.66 8.53
N ALA A 176 -11.29 8.19 8.70
CA ALA A 176 -11.63 6.78 8.90
C ALA A 176 -11.77 5.96 7.60
N MET A 177 -11.82 6.60 6.44
CA MET A 177 -12.01 5.92 5.15
C MET A 177 -10.82 5.03 4.78
N LYS A 178 -11.14 3.88 4.18
CA LYS A 178 -10.17 2.97 3.54
C LYS A 178 -9.89 3.42 2.10
N ASN A 179 -8.73 3.03 1.59
CA ASN A 179 -8.37 3.26 0.18
C ASN A 179 -9.37 2.58 -0.76
N ASP A 180 -9.46 3.11 -1.98
CA ASP A 180 -10.29 2.62 -3.09
C ASP A 180 -11.80 2.74 -2.85
N THR A 181 -12.19 3.54 -1.85
CA THR A 181 -13.59 3.91 -1.60
C THR A 181 -14.13 4.81 -2.73
N LEU A 182 -15.37 4.54 -3.15
CA LEU A 182 -16.10 5.35 -4.13
C LEU A 182 -16.77 6.55 -3.46
N VAL A 183 -16.50 7.74 -3.97
CA VAL A 183 -17.12 9.00 -3.53
C VAL A 183 -17.88 9.64 -4.69
N LEU A 184 -19.13 9.98 -4.43
CA LEU A 184 -20.04 10.65 -5.34
C LEU A 184 -19.91 12.17 -5.19
N PHE A 185 -19.79 12.85 -6.32
CA PHE A 185 -19.81 14.31 -6.43
C PHE A 185 -21.17 14.75 -7.02
N SER A 186 -21.86 15.66 -6.32
CA SER A 186 -23.16 16.22 -6.71
C SER A 186 -23.15 17.75 -6.70
#